data_AF-A0AAU9T793-F1
#
_entry.id   AF-A0AAU9T793-F1
#
_cell.length_a   1.000
_cell.length_b   1.000
_cell.length_c   1.000
_cell.angle_alpha   90.00
_cell.angle_beta   90.00
_cell.angle_gamma   90.00
#
_symmetry.space_group_name_H-M   'P 1'
#
loop_
_entity.id
_entity.type
_entity.pdbx_description
1 polymer ?
#
loop_
_entity_poly.entity_id
_entity_poly.type
_entity_poly.pdbx_seq_one_letter_code
_entity_poly.pdbx_strand_id
1 'polypeptide(L)'
;MCLQENLDDFVEPKANNCNDKAGKKRQRKEKHEPGLEKEIKKKKQDSVRDDLKKKSTEIKEMWDSITNNNNSGDLVANRPKKDDDDDDDELIIRLFRRRNKKSKLGKKPEEIAMQVERVMAILEIAVEDDLALNKEGKPAINKLMKLPLLNGALSKKQLQSEFLDHGLLNLLKNWLEPLPDGSLPSINIRRAILTILNDLCNLIDQQECRKEQLVKSGLGKVIMFLSKSDEETTFNKRLANDLVNRWGHIIYNKSTRYEEMFTQEEREEQHQVLLARQTRKLLRCPRQQKLEILR
;
A
#
# COMPACT_ATOMS: atom_id res chain seq x y z
N MET A 1 36.04 -1.34 -57.52
CA MET A 1 35.01 -0.31 -57.72
C MET A 1 34.59 0.18 -56.35
N CYS A 2 34.98 1.41 -56.04
CA CYS A 2 34.59 2.16 -54.86
C CYS A 2 33.07 2.35 -54.85
N LEU A 3 32.44 2.34 -53.67
CA LEU A 3 31.57 3.43 -53.26
C LEU A 3 31.65 3.54 -51.73
N GLN A 4 32.06 4.73 -51.34
CA GLN A 4 32.25 5.26 -49.99
C GLN A 4 31.11 6.27 -49.74
N GLU A 5 30.99 6.68 -48.47
CA GLU A 5 30.25 7.87 -47.99
C GLU A 5 28.74 7.62 -47.72
N ASN A 6 28.14 8.00 -46.59
CA ASN A 6 28.38 9.19 -45.77
C ASN A 6 28.17 8.96 -44.26
N LEU A 7 29.06 9.61 -43.51
CA LEU A 7 28.94 9.99 -42.10
C LEU A 7 28.17 11.33 -42.02
N ASP A 8 27.70 11.66 -40.82
CA ASP A 8 27.29 12.99 -40.34
C ASP A 8 25.83 13.44 -40.57
N ASP A 9 25.03 13.44 -39.48
CA ASP A 9 24.74 14.69 -38.78
C ASP A 9 24.01 14.44 -37.45
N PHE A 10 24.71 14.76 -36.36
CA PHE A 10 24.23 14.80 -34.97
C PHE A 10 23.95 16.26 -34.63
N VAL A 11 22.70 16.63 -34.35
CA VAL A 11 22.35 17.99 -33.89
C VAL A 11 21.57 17.89 -32.58
N GLU A 12 22.22 18.28 -31.48
CA GLU A 12 21.59 18.57 -30.18
C GLU A 12 20.89 19.94 -30.21
N PRO A 13 19.70 20.10 -29.59
CA PRO A 13 19.08 21.40 -29.45
C PRO A 13 19.62 22.16 -28.23
N LYS A 14 20.19 23.35 -28.48
CA LYS A 14 20.61 24.31 -27.45
C LYS A 14 19.43 25.11 -26.89
N ALA A 15 19.55 25.43 -25.60
CA ALA A 15 18.62 26.22 -24.80
C ALA A 15 18.41 27.64 -25.35
N ASN A 16 17.14 28.05 -25.49
CA ASN A 16 16.77 29.44 -25.76
C ASN A 16 16.42 30.15 -24.45
N ASN A 17 17.30 31.09 -24.11
CA ASN A 17 17.13 32.07 -23.04
C ASN A 17 16.68 33.38 -23.69
N CYS A 18 15.42 33.77 -23.51
CA CYS A 18 14.91 35.08 -23.94
C CYS A 18 14.64 35.95 -22.71
N ASN A 19 15.56 36.86 -22.43
CA ASN A 19 15.29 38.08 -21.69
C ASN A 19 14.90 39.15 -22.71
N ASP A 20 13.76 39.79 -22.52
CA ASP A 20 13.54 41.14 -23.04
C ASP A 20 12.69 42.00 -22.10
N LYS A 21 13.09 43.26 -22.02
CA LYS A 21 12.73 44.24 -20.99
C LYS A 21 11.51 45.08 -21.37
N ALA A 22 10.92 45.64 -20.31
CA ALA A 22 10.29 46.96 -20.19
C ALA A 22 8.79 47.11 -20.54
N GLY A 23 8.01 47.52 -19.53
CA GLY A 23 6.68 48.09 -19.73
C GLY A 23 5.85 48.34 -18.47
N LYS A 24 5.97 49.57 -17.92
CA LYS A 24 5.00 50.30 -17.06
C LYS A 24 4.85 49.91 -15.58
N LYS A 25 5.51 50.73 -14.75
CA LYS A 25 5.13 51.09 -13.37
C LYS A 25 3.64 51.48 -13.31
N ARG A 26 2.84 50.67 -12.61
CA ARG A 26 1.62 51.11 -11.92
C ARG A 26 1.85 50.88 -10.43
N GLN A 27 2.13 51.94 -9.69
CA GLN A 27 2.12 51.92 -8.23
C GLN A 27 0.69 51.68 -7.76
N ARG A 28 0.41 50.48 -7.26
CA ARG A 28 -0.72 50.23 -6.37
C ARG A 28 -0.12 49.99 -4.98
N LYS A 29 -0.43 50.87 -4.03
CA LYS A 29 -0.03 50.77 -2.62
C LYS A 29 -0.54 49.43 -2.07
N GLU A 30 0.34 48.46 -1.91
CA GLU A 30 0.15 47.32 -1.03
C GLU A 30 0.47 47.77 0.41
N LYS A 31 -0.56 47.87 1.25
CA LYS A 31 -0.38 47.63 2.69
C LYS A 31 -0.64 46.14 2.90
N HIS A 32 0.41 45.33 2.81
CA HIS A 32 0.36 43.92 3.18
C HIS A 32 0.61 43.81 4.69
N GLU A 33 -0.43 43.51 5.46
CA GLU A 33 -0.27 42.89 6.78
C GLU A 33 0.03 41.39 6.59
N PRO A 34 1.23 40.89 6.94
CA PRO A 34 1.63 39.51 6.68
C PRO A 34 1.05 38.48 7.66
N GLY A 35 0.06 38.87 8.48
CA GLY A 35 -0.52 38.04 9.55
C GLY A 35 -1.65 37.10 9.10
N LEU A 36 -2.58 37.58 8.26
CA LEU A 36 -3.86 36.90 8.02
C LEU A 36 -3.76 35.69 7.07
N GLU A 37 -2.87 35.71 6.06
CA GLU A 37 -2.70 34.58 5.12
C GLU A 37 -2.06 33.35 5.77
N LYS A 38 -1.19 33.56 6.77
CA LYS A 38 -0.58 32.47 7.54
C LYS A 38 -1.59 31.83 8.49
N GLU A 39 -2.50 32.62 9.06
CA GLU A 39 -3.56 32.10 9.91
C GLU A 39 -4.61 31.29 9.14
N ILE A 40 -4.97 31.69 7.92
CA ILE A 40 -5.94 30.93 7.10
C ILE A 40 -5.36 29.58 6.67
N LYS A 41 -4.07 29.53 6.28
CA LYS A 41 -3.38 28.26 5.95
C LYS A 41 -3.22 27.36 7.18
N LYS A 42 -2.93 27.94 8.35
CA LYS A 42 -2.81 27.21 9.62
C LYS A 42 -4.16 26.68 10.10
N LYS A 43 -5.22 27.49 10.08
CA LYS A 43 -6.60 27.06 10.41
C LYS A 43 -7.11 25.94 9.50
N LYS A 44 -6.76 25.96 8.20
CA LYS A 44 -7.15 24.90 7.25
C LYS A 44 -6.35 23.60 7.44
N GLN A 45 -5.10 23.69 7.90
CA GLN A 45 -4.31 22.51 8.29
C GLN A 45 -4.77 21.92 9.63
N ASP A 46 -5.11 22.77 10.59
CA ASP A 46 -5.58 22.35 11.92
C ASP A 46 -6.97 21.68 11.82
N SER A 47 -7.90 22.20 11.00
CA SER A 47 -9.20 21.55 10.80
C SER A 47 -9.07 20.16 10.15
N VAL A 48 -8.20 20.01 9.15
CA VAL A 48 -7.96 18.72 8.48
C VAL A 48 -7.31 17.72 9.45
N ARG A 49 -6.42 18.19 10.34
CA ARG A 49 -5.81 17.36 11.38
C ARG A 49 -6.84 16.90 12.42
N ASP A 50 -7.76 17.77 12.83
CA ASP A 50 -8.82 17.43 13.78
C ASP A 50 -9.83 16.42 13.19
N ASP A 51 -10.20 16.57 11.91
CA ASP A 51 -11.06 15.61 11.19
C ASP A 51 -10.39 14.23 11.07
N LEU A 52 -9.09 14.18 10.75
CA LEU A 52 -8.31 12.93 10.70
C LEU A 52 -8.24 12.25 12.07
N LYS A 53 -8.10 13.04 13.14
CA LYS A 53 -8.02 12.53 14.51
C LYS A 53 -9.36 11.95 14.95
N LYS A 54 -10.47 12.61 14.63
CA LYS A 54 -11.84 12.12 14.88
C LYS A 54 -12.13 10.83 14.12
N LYS A 55 -11.73 10.75 12.85
CA LYS A 55 -11.90 9.52 12.07
C LYS A 55 -11.07 8.36 12.63
N SER A 56 -9.87 8.64 13.13
CA SER A 56 -9.03 7.65 13.82
C SER A 56 -9.65 7.16 15.12
N THR A 57 -10.30 8.02 15.91
CA THR A 57 -11.01 7.61 17.13
C THR A 57 -12.23 6.75 16.84
N GLU A 58 -13.04 7.10 15.84
CA GLU A 58 -14.21 6.29 15.43
C GLU A 58 -13.81 4.89 14.95
N ILE A 59 -12.73 4.77 14.16
CA ILE A 59 -12.18 3.47 13.73
C ILE A 59 -11.73 2.65 14.94
N LYS A 60 -11.10 3.30 15.91
CA LYS A 60 -10.62 2.64 17.12
C LYS A 60 -11.77 2.15 17.98
N GLU A 61 -12.82 2.94 18.14
CA GLU A 61 -14.05 2.54 18.83
C GLU A 61 -14.71 1.36 18.13
N MET A 62 -14.85 1.41 16.80
CA MET A 62 -15.39 0.29 16.02
C MET A 62 -14.59 -1.00 16.22
N TRP A 63 -13.25 -0.91 16.17
CA TRP A 63 -12.36 -2.04 16.43
C TRP A 63 -12.52 -2.59 17.85
N ASP A 64 -12.54 -1.71 18.84
CA ASP A 64 -12.62 -2.08 20.25
C ASP A 64 -14.00 -2.70 20.58
N SER A 65 -15.09 -2.20 20.00
CA SER A 65 -16.43 -2.79 20.13
C SER A 65 -16.51 -4.21 19.55
N ILE A 66 -15.85 -4.46 18.42
CA ILE A 66 -15.85 -5.78 17.79
C ILE A 66 -15.00 -6.77 18.61
N THR A 67 -13.82 -6.34 19.07
CA THR A 67 -12.83 -7.24 19.68
C THR A 67 -12.94 -7.45 21.19
N ASN A 68 -13.56 -6.52 21.94
CA ASN A 68 -13.57 -6.58 23.41
C ASN A 68 -14.89 -7.08 24.03
N ASN A 69 -15.82 -7.60 23.23
CA ASN A 69 -17.19 -7.91 23.65
C ASN A 69 -17.34 -9.19 24.51
N ASN A 70 -16.26 -9.70 25.12
CA ASN A 70 -16.27 -10.90 25.97
C ASN A 70 -16.40 -10.58 27.48
N ASN A 71 -17.03 -9.46 27.86
CA ASN A 71 -17.20 -9.14 29.28
C ASN A 71 -18.55 -8.48 29.62
N SER A 72 -19.58 -8.75 28.83
CA SER A 72 -20.98 -8.42 29.12
C SER A 72 -21.77 -9.67 29.53
N GLY A 73 -21.17 -10.49 30.39
CA GLY A 73 -21.91 -11.43 31.22
C GLY A 73 -21.86 -10.91 32.64
N ASP A 74 -23.03 -10.59 33.20
CA ASP A 74 -23.28 -10.25 34.59
C ASP A 74 -23.23 -8.75 34.96
N LEU A 75 -24.32 -8.03 34.68
CA LEU A 75 -24.82 -6.94 35.51
C LEU A 75 -26.35 -6.89 35.42
N VAL A 76 -27.03 -7.80 36.12
CA VAL A 76 -28.38 -7.53 36.63
C VAL A 76 -28.28 -7.45 38.14
N ALA A 77 -28.03 -6.25 38.65
CA ALA A 77 -28.29 -5.92 40.04
C ALA A 77 -28.86 -4.50 40.10
N ASN A 78 -30.09 -4.44 40.62
CA ASN A 78 -30.94 -3.27 40.73
C ASN A 78 -30.24 -2.06 41.35
N ARG A 79 -30.45 -0.87 40.78
CA ARG A 79 -30.23 0.42 41.45
C ARG A 79 -31.36 0.70 42.44
N PRO A 80 -31.06 1.01 43.71
CA PRO A 80 -31.77 2.05 44.43
C PRO A 80 -31.05 3.39 44.27
N LYS A 81 -31.82 4.47 44.18
CA LYS A 81 -31.32 5.86 44.24
C LYS A 81 -31.06 6.24 45.71
N LYS A 82 -29.93 6.88 46.02
CA LYS A 82 -29.80 8.27 46.52
C LYS A 82 -28.57 8.48 47.42
N ASP A 83 -27.97 9.65 47.16
CA ASP A 83 -27.30 10.62 48.03
C ASP A 83 -25.99 10.24 48.76
N ASP A 84 -25.00 11.12 48.52
CA ASP A 84 -23.82 11.51 49.29
C ASP A 84 -22.73 10.47 49.65
N ASP A 85 -21.53 10.63 49.05
CA ASP A 85 -20.21 10.74 49.71
C ASP A 85 -19.06 10.61 48.67
N ASP A 86 -18.17 11.61 48.64
CA ASP A 86 -17.06 11.82 47.69
C ASP A 86 -15.90 10.79 47.77
N ASP A 87 -16.09 9.63 48.42
CA ASP A 87 -15.06 8.59 48.59
C ASP A 87 -15.17 7.42 47.60
N ASP A 88 -16.28 7.31 46.84
CA ASP A 88 -16.51 6.23 45.87
C ASP A 88 -15.78 6.43 44.53
N ASP A 89 -15.43 7.68 44.19
CA ASP A 89 -14.75 8.00 42.94
C ASP A 89 -13.33 7.40 42.88
N GLU A 90 -12.63 7.32 44.01
CA GLU A 90 -11.29 6.74 44.06
C GLU A 90 -11.33 5.21 43.86
N LEU A 91 -12.38 4.55 44.35
CA LEU A 91 -12.60 3.11 44.22
C LEU A 91 -13.03 2.75 42.79
N ILE A 92 -13.89 3.56 42.18
CA ILE A 92 -14.27 3.49 40.77
C ILE A 92 -13.03 3.70 39.86
N ILE A 93 -12.23 4.74 40.11
CA ILE A 93 -10.97 5.00 39.37
C ILE A 93 -9.97 3.86 39.56
N ARG A 94 -9.85 3.27 40.76
CA ARG A 94 -9.01 2.10 41.01
C ARG A 94 -9.53 0.88 40.25
N LEU A 95 -10.83 0.65 40.18
CA LEU A 95 -11.45 -0.44 39.39
C LEU A 95 -11.20 -0.25 37.88
N PHE A 96 -11.35 0.97 37.35
CA PHE A 96 -11.01 1.29 35.95
C PHE A 96 -9.50 1.18 35.67
N ARG A 97 -8.62 1.58 36.61
CA ARG A 97 -7.16 1.39 36.51
C ARG A 97 -6.75 -0.08 36.59
N ARG A 98 -7.45 -0.90 37.38
CA ARG A 98 -7.22 -2.35 37.46
C ARG A 98 -7.66 -3.07 36.17
N ARG A 99 -8.74 -2.59 35.53
CA ARG A 99 -9.21 -3.07 34.22
C ARG A 99 -8.24 -2.69 33.09
N ASN A 100 -7.65 -1.49 33.13
CA ASN A 100 -6.59 -1.07 32.20
C ASN A 100 -5.21 -1.70 32.48
N LYS A 101 -4.99 -2.27 33.67
CA LYS A 101 -3.78 -3.07 33.97
C LYS A 101 -3.89 -4.51 33.47
N LYS A 102 -5.10 -5.09 33.44
CA LYS A 102 -5.32 -6.44 32.86
C LYS A 102 -5.20 -6.46 31.33
N SER A 103 -5.46 -5.35 30.63
CA SER A 103 -5.26 -5.25 29.18
C SER A 103 -3.78 -5.14 28.74
N LYS A 104 -2.84 -5.04 29.69
CA LYS A 104 -1.39 -5.03 29.44
C LYS A 104 -0.71 -6.38 29.60
N LEU A 105 -1.42 -7.41 30.08
CA LEU A 105 -0.95 -8.79 29.90
C LEU A 105 -1.20 -9.11 28.42
N GLY A 106 -0.15 -9.36 27.65
CA GLY A 106 -0.26 -9.62 26.21
C GLY A 106 -1.40 -10.59 25.93
N LYS A 107 -2.32 -10.20 25.03
CA LYS A 107 -3.45 -11.05 24.63
C LYS A 107 -2.89 -12.41 24.25
N LYS A 108 -3.51 -13.48 24.76
CA LYS A 108 -3.09 -14.85 24.42
C LYS A 108 -3.19 -15.05 22.90
N PRO A 109 -2.34 -15.88 22.29
CA PRO A 109 -2.39 -16.12 20.85
C PRO A 109 -3.79 -16.59 20.41
N GLU A 110 -4.48 -17.42 21.21
CA GLU A 110 -5.85 -17.85 20.91
C GLU A 110 -6.86 -16.69 20.91
N GLU A 111 -6.67 -15.70 21.78
CA GLU A 111 -7.53 -14.52 21.83
C GLU A 111 -7.34 -13.63 20.60
N ILE A 112 -6.11 -13.55 20.09
CA ILE A 112 -5.80 -12.80 18.86
C ILE A 112 -6.45 -13.49 17.66
N ALA A 113 -6.33 -14.82 17.55
CA ALA A 113 -6.96 -15.61 16.49
C ALA A 113 -8.48 -15.41 16.46
N MET A 114 -9.16 -15.53 17.61
CA MET A 114 -10.61 -15.29 17.70
C MET A 114 -11.01 -13.85 17.32
N GLN A 115 -10.18 -12.86 17.64
CA GLN A 115 -10.44 -11.46 17.26
C GLN A 115 -10.31 -11.28 15.75
N VAL A 116 -9.30 -11.89 15.13
CA VAL A 116 -9.07 -11.84 13.68
C VAL A 116 -10.19 -12.56 12.94
N GLU A 117 -10.57 -13.75 13.36
CA GLU A 117 -11.67 -14.53 12.77
C GLU A 117 -12.98 -13.73 12.77
N ARG A 118 -13.31 -13.07 13.90
CA ARG A 118 -14.50 -12.21 13.99
C ARG A 118 -14.46 -11.05 13.01
N VAL A 119 -13.29 -10.42 12.84
CA VAL A 119 -13.13 -9.32 11.89
C VAL A 119 -13.22 -9.82 10.45
N MET A 120 -12.61 -10.97 10.14
CA MET A 120 -12.71 -11.63 8.83
C MET A 120 -14.18 -11.90 8.46
N ALA A 121 -14.96 -12.50 9.36
CA ALA A 121 -16.38 -12.77 9.13
C ALA A 121 -17.18 -11.49 8.81
N ILE A 122 -16.95 -10.39 9.54
CA ILE A 122 -17.62 -9.10 9.28
C ILE A 122 -17.27 -8.55 7.89
N LEU A 123 -16.01 -8.72 7.47
CA LEU A 123 -15.53 -8.23 6.18
C LEU A 123 -16.02 -9.11 5.02
N GLU A 124 -16.18 -10.41 5.22
CA GLU A 124 -16.75 -11.36 4.26
C GLU A 124 -18.24 -11.09 4.04
N ILE A 125 -19.01 -10.90 5.12
CA ILE A 125 -20.42 -10.52 5.05
C ILE A 125 -20.60 -9.23 4.24
N ALA A 126 -19.71 -8.24 4.42
CA ALA A 126 -19.77 -7.00 3.64
C ALA A 126 -19.55 -7.21 2.13
N VAL A 127 -18.81 -8.25 1.72
CA VAL A 127 -18.69 -8.64 0.30
C VAL A 127 -20.00 -9.22 -0.18
N GLU A 128 -20.54 -10.20 0.54
CA GLU A 128 -21.76 -10.91 0.16
C GLU A 128 -22.97 -9.97 0.08
N ASP A 129 -23.14 -9.10 1.07
CA ASP A 129 -24.19 -8.08 1.10
C ASP A 129 -24.11 -7.15 -0.10
N ASP A 130 -22.90 -6.67 -0.44
CA ASP A 130 -22.72 -5.79 -1.58
C ASP A 130 -22.98 -6.51 -2.92
N LEU A 131 -22.63 -7.81 -3.02
CA LEU A 131 -22.95 -8.61 -4.20
C LEU A 131 -24.47 -8.82 -4.34
N ALA A 132 -25.17 -9.07 -3.24
CA ALA A 132 -26.63 -9.19 -3.22
C ALA A 132 -27.31 -7.87 -3.61
N LEU A 133 -26.90 -6.75 -3.00
CA LEU A 133 -27.44 -5.43 -3.30
C LEU A 133 -27.20 -5.04 -4.77
N ASN A 134 -26.02 -5.34 -5.32
CA ASN A 134 -25.74 -5.06 -6.73
C ASN A 134 -26.63 -5.87 -7.68
N LYS A 135 -26.86 -7.17 -7.39
CA LYS A 135 -27.80 -8.00 -8.16
C LYS A 135 -29.24 -7.46 -8.12
N GLU A 136 -29.63 -6.86 -7.00
CA GLU A 136 -30.92 -6.18 -6.85
C GLU A 136 -30.97 -4.76 -7.44
N GLY A 137 -29.86 -4.26 -7.99
CA GLY A 137 -29.75 -2.89 -8.51
C GLY A 137 -29.77 -1.81 -7.42
N LYS A 138 -29.51 -2.18 -6.16
CA LYS A 138 -29.46 -1.27 -5.01
C LYS A 138 -28.03 -0.77 -4.75
N PRO A 139 -27.87 0.42 -4.15
CA PRO A 139 -26.54 0.93 -3.76
C PRO A 139 -25.83 -0.01 -2.77
N ALA A 140 -24.67 -0.52 -3.18
CA ALA A 140 -23.80 -1.40 -2.39
C ALA A 140 -22.68 -0.57 -1.73
N ILE A 141 -22.84 -0.26 -0.44
CA ILE A 141 -21.92 0.62 0.31
C ILE A 141 -21.22 -0.09 1.47
N ASN A 142 -21.48 -1.37 1.72
CA ASN A 142 -21.02 -2.07 2.91
C ASN A 142 -19.50 -2.22 2.92
N LYS A 143 -18.88 -2.61 1.79
CA LYS A 143 -17.40 -2.65 1.70
C LYS A 143 -16.79 -1.29 1.97
N LEU A 144 -17.40 -0.21 1.46
CA LEU A 144 -16.90 1.16 1.69
C LEU A 144 -16.99 1.54 3.18
N MET A 145 -18.06 1.14 3.86
CA MET A 145 -18.25 1.39 5.29
C MET A 145 -17.32 0.56 6.18
N LYS A 146 -16.94 -0.65 5.76
CA LYS A 146 -16.01 -1.52 6.50
C LYS A 146 -14.54 -1.29 6.13
N LEU A 147 -14.25 -0.55 5.07
CA LEU A 147 -12.87 -0.25 4.65
C LEU A 147 -12.00 0.38 5.77
N PRO A 148 -12.50 1.30 6.61
CA PRO A 148 -11.73 1.83 7.73
C PRO A 148 -11.37 0.76 8.77
N LEU A 149 -12.26 -0.22 9.01
CA LEU A 149 -11.99 -1.35 9.89
C LEU A 149 -10.84 -2.20 9.33
N LEU A 150 -10.88 -2.54 8.04
CA LEU A 150 -9.84 -3.29 7.35
C LEU A 150 -8.47 -2.58 7.46
N ASN A 151 -8.42 -1.28 7.16
CA ASN A 151 -7.21 -0.49 7.29
C ASN A 151 -6.68 -0.45 8.74
N GLY A 152 -7.58 -0.25 9.71
CA GLY A 152 -7.23 -0.26 11.13
C GLY A 152 -6.67 -1.62 11.59
N ALA A 153 -7.26 -2.71 11.10
CA ALA A 153 -6.81 -4.08 11.36
C ALA A 153 -5.39 -4.31 10.87
N LEU A 154 -5.16 -4.03 9.59
CA LEU A 154 -3.92 -4.36 8.89
C LEU A 154 -2.81 -3.35 9.14
N SER A 155 -3.11 -2.17 9.69
CA SER A 155 -2.08 -1.26 10.20
C SER A 155 -1.25 -1.86 11.35
N LYS A 156 -1.81 -2.84 12.07
CA LYS A 156 -1.15 -3.51 13.20
C LYS A 156 -0.34 -4.69 12.69
N LYS A 157 0.98 -4.52 12.54
CA LYS A 157 1.90 -5.57 12.04
C LYS A 157 1.75 -6.92 12.72
N GLN A 158 1.53 -6.93 14.04
CA GLN A 158 1.34 -8.16 14.82
C GLN A 158 0.09 -8.97 14.42
N LEU A 159 -0.92 -8.34 13.82
CA LEU A 159 -2.14 -9.02 13.36
C LEU A 159 -2.03 -9.48 11.91
N GLN A 160 -1.13 -8.90 11.11
CA GLN A 160 -1.04 -9.19 9.68
C GLN A 160 -0.77 -10.66 9.38
N SER A 161 0.10 -11.31 10.18
CA SER A 161 0.37 -12.76 10.03
C SER A 161 -0.91 -13.56 10.24
N GLU A 162 -1.60 -13.32 11.36
CA GLU A 162 -2.83 -14.02 11.69
C GLU A 162 -3.89 -13.82 10.59
N PHE A 163 -4.07 -12.59 10.08
CA PHE A 163 -4.99 -12.36 8.97
C PHE A 163 -4.65 -13.18 7.72
N LEU A 164 -3.37 -13.33 7.38
CA LEU A 164 -2.94 -14.17 6.25
C LEU A 164 -3.26 -15.65 6.51
N ASP A 165 -3.07 -16.11 7.73
CA ASP A 165 -3.37 -17.49 8.14
C ASP A 165 -4.88 -17.79 8.05
N HIS A 166 -5.72 -16.78 8.29
CA HIS A 166 -7.19 -16.84 8.15
C HIS A 166 -7.71 -16.50 6.74
N GLY A 167 -6.87 -16.47 5.71
CA GLY A 167 -7.33 -16.36 4.32
C GLY A 167 -7.57 -14.92 3.82
N LEU A 168 -6.92 -13.91 4.41
CA LEU A 168 -6.99 -12.51 3.96
C LEU A 168 -6.81 -12.33 2.45
N LEU A 169 -5.93 -13.09 1.80
CA LEU A 169 -5.68 -12.94 0.36
C LEU A 169 -6.92 -13.26 -0.48
N ASN A 170 -7.72 -14.25 -0.05
CA ASN A 170 -8.97 -14.60 -0.73
C ASN A 170 -10.05 -13.52 -0.49
N LEU A 171 -10.13 -12.99 0.73
CA LEU A 171 -11.00 -11.87 1.04
C LEU A 171 -10.68 -10.64 0.18
N LEU A 172 -9.40 -10.24 0.12
CA LEU A 172 -8.96 -9.10 -0.69
C LEU A 172 -9.20 -9.33 -2.19
N LYS A 173 -9.10 -10.57 -2.66
CA LYS A 173 -9.47 -10.97 -4.03
C LYS A 173 -10.95 -10.69 -4.29
N ASN A 174 -11.84 -11.10 -3.39
CA ASN A 174 -13.28 -10.88 -3.52
C ASN A 174 -13.67 -9.40 -3.41
N TRP A 175 -12.91 -8.58 -2.67
CA TRP A 175 -13.14 -7.13 -2.61
C TRP A 175 -12.76 -6.39 -3.90
N LEU A 176 -11.84 -6.96 -4.69
CA LEU A 176 -11.35 -6.37 -5.95
C LEU A 176 -12.01 -6.96 -7.20
N GLU A 177 -12.64 -8.13 -7.08
CA GLU A 177 -13.32 -8.79 -8.18
C GLU A 177 -14.42 -7.88 -8.76
N PRO A 178 -14.52 -7.78 -10.10
CA PRO A 178 -15.61 -7.03 -10.72
C PRO A 178 -16.97 -7.52 -10.23
N LEU A 179 -17.91 -6.61 -10.08
CA LEU A 179 -19.25 -6.92 -9.65
C LEU A 179 -19.99 -7.72 -10.75
N PRO A 180 -21.10 -8.42 -10.42
CA PRO A 180 -21.87 -9.19 -11.40
C PRO A 180 -22.35 -8.40 -12.62
N ASP A 181 -22.49 -7.08 -12.49
CA ASP A 181 -22.80 -6.15 -13.57
C ASP A 181 -21.59 -5.77 -14.45
N GLY A 182 -20.41 -6.30 -14.14
CA GLY A 182 -19.14 -6.02 -14.81
C GLY A 182 -18.41 -4.77 -14.28
N SER A 183 -19.04 -3.99 -13.41
CA SER A 183 -18.44 -2.76 -12.88
C SER A 183 -17.30 -3.05 -11.91
N LEU A 184 -16.30 -2.17 -11.89
CA LEU A 184 -15.24 -2.25 -10.91
C LEU A 184 -15.72 -1.76 -9.53
N PRO A 185 -15.23 -2.36 -8.43
CA PRO A 185 -15.48 -1.83 -7.09
C PRO A 185 -14.93 -0.40 -6.96
N SER A 186 -15.49 0.39 -6.05
CA SER A 186 -15.14 1.81 -5.88
C SER A 186 -13.63 2.06 -5.89
N ILE A 187 -13.19 3.11 -6.58
CA ILE A 187 -11.78 3.54 -6.65
C ILE A 187 -11.09 3.64 -5.28
N ASN A 188 -11.84 4.03 -4.23
CA ASN A 188 -11.31 4.13 -2.88
C ASN A 188 -10.98 2.77 -2.29
N ILE A 189 -11.81 1.77 -2.56
CA ILE A 189 -11.57 0.38 -2.18
C ILE A 189 -10.34 -0.14 -2.93
N ARG A 190 -10.31 0.02 -4.25
CA ARG A 190 -9.19 -0.45 -5.10
C ARG A 190 -7.86 0.13 -4.65
N ARG A 191 -7.79 1.45 -4.48
CA ARG A 191 -6.58 2.15 -4.00
C ARG A 191 -6.13 1.65 -2.63
N ALA A 192 -7.04 1.52 -1.68
CA ALA A 192 -6.72 1.08 -0.33
C ALA A 192 -6.17 -0.35 -0.32
N ILE A 193 -6.82 -1.28 -1.04
CA ILE A 193 -6.38 -2.67 -1.12
C ILE A 193 -5.03 -2.80 -1.82
N LEU A 194 -4.82 -2.12 -2.95
CA LEU A 194 -3.51 -2.15 -3.62
C LEU A 194 -2.39 -1.62 -2.70
N THR A 195 -2.69 -0.62 -1.86
CA THR A 195 -1.73 -0.10 -0.87
C THR A 195 -1.45 -1.13 0.22
N ILE A 196 -2.50 -1.75 0.79
CA ILE A 196 -2.37 -2.83 1.77
C ILE A 196 -1.50 -3.97 1.21
N LEU A 197 -1.78 -4.41 -0.02
CA LEU A 197 -1.05 -5.51 -0.66
C LEU A 197 0.42 -5.15 -0.88
N ASN A 198 0.70 -3.90 -1.24
CA ASN A 198 2.06 -3.40 -1.38
C ASN A 198 2.86 -3.51 -0.08
N ASP A 199 2.21 -3.22 1.05
CA ASP A 199 2.83 -3.28 2.38
C ASP A 199 3.01 -4.73 2.85
N LEU A 200 2.11 -5.62 2.46
CA LEU A 200 2.17 -7.05 2.78
C LEU A 200 3.17 -7.84 1.93
N CYS A 201 3.66 -7.31 0.80
CA CYS A 201 4.59 -8.02 -0.08
C CYS A 201 5.80 -8.61 0.65
N ASN A 202 6.39 -7.86 1.57
CA ASN A 202 7.56 -8.31 2.33
C ASN A 202 7.24 -9.52 3.23
N LEU A 203 6.02 -9.58 3.78
CA LEU A 203 5.58 -10.72 4.59
C LEU A 203 5.34 -11.97 3.75
N ILE A 204 4.84 -11.79 2.51
CA ILE A 204 4.56 -12.91 1.59
C ILE A 204 5.86 -13.54 1.10
N ASP A 205 6.87 -12.73 0.77
CA ASP A 205 8.15 -13.20 0.25
C ASP A 205 8.91 -14.10 1.26
N GLN A 206 8.78 -13.81 2.55
CA GLN A 206 9.50 -14.48 3.63
C GLN A 206 9.09 -15.94 3.87
N GLN A 207 7.91 -16.38 3.42
CA GLN A 207 7.38 -17.70 3.74
C GLN A 207 6.77 -18.39 2.51
N GLU A 208 7.27 -19.59 2.18
CA GLU A 208 6.82 -20.35 0.99
C GLU A 208 5.32 -20.69 1.03
N CYS A 209 4.78 -21.04 2.20
CA CYS A 209 3.34 -21.30 2.36
C CYS A 209 2.46 -20.11 1.92
N ARG A 210 2.94 -18.87 2.12
CA ARG A 210 2.22 -17.65 1.71
C ARG A 210 2.26 -17.45 0.20
N LYS A 211 3.34 -17.86 -0.46
CA LYS A 211 3.44 -17.86 -1.92
C LYS A 211 2.41 -18.82 -2.52
N GLU A 212 2.27 -20.01 -1.94
CA GLU A 212 1.22 -20.95 -2.34
C GLU A 212 -0.19 -20.37 -2.12
N GLN A 213 -0.45 -19.75 -0.95
CA GLN A 213 -1.73 -19.09 -0.68
C GLN A 213 -2.04 -17.99 -1.69
N LEU A 214 -1.03 -17.21 -2.08
CA LEU A 214 -1.18 -16.18 -3.11
C LEU A 214 -1.59 -16.80 -4.46
N VAL A 215 -0.95 -17.88 -4.88
CA VAL A 215 -1.31 -18.61 -6.11
C VAL A 215 -2.72 -19.20 -6.02
N LYS A 216 -3.03 -19.88 -4.90
CA LYS A 216 -4.32 -20.54 -4.65
C LYS A 216 -5.49 -19.55 -4.61
N SER A 217 -5.31 -18.37 -4.00
CA SER A 217 -6.33 -17.32 -3.92
C SER A 217 -6.72 -16.73 -5.29
N GLY A 218 -5.86 -16.86 -6.31
CA GLY A 218 -6.08 -16.25 -7.61
C GLY A 218 -5.99 -14.71 -7.62
N LEU A 219 -5.59 -14.09 -6.51
CA LEU A 219 -5.51 -12.63 -6.36
C LEU A 219 -4.61 -11.97 -7.42
N GLY A 220 -3.50 -12.61 -7.78
CA GLY A 220 -2.60 -12.11 -8.82
C GLY A 220 -3.27 -11.91 -10.18
N LYS A 221 -4.28 -12.72 -10.53
CA LYS A 221 -5.04 -12.56 -11.78
C LYS A 221 -5.93 -11.31 -11.73
N VAL A 222 -6.58 -11.05 -10.60
CA VAL A 222 -7.43 -9.86 -10.41
C VAL A 222 -6.58 -8.59 -10.47
N ILE A 223 -5.39 -8.58 -9.87
CA ILE A 223 -4.50 -7.41 -9.94
C ILE A 223 -3.95 -7.20 -11.35
N MET A 224 -3.60 -8.28 -12.06
CA MET A 224 -3.22 -8.22 -13.48
C MET A 224 -4.35 -7.64 -14.35
N PHE A 225 -5.60 -7.96 -14.04
CA PHE A 225 -6.75 -7.37 -14.72
C PHE A 225 -6.84 -5.87 -14.43
N LEU A 226 -6.75 -5.45 -13.16
CA LEU A 226 -6.76 -4.03 -12.78
C LEU A 226 -5.60 -3.24 -13.39
N SER A 227 -4.42 -3.85 -13.56
CA SER A 227 -3.27 -3.18 -14.15
C SER A 227 -3.45 -2.85 -15.63
N LYS A 228 -4.36 -3.57 -16.31
CA LYS A 228 -4.69 -3.43 -17.74
C LYS A 228 -6.01 -2.70 -18.00
N SER A 229 -6.89 -2.56 -17.00
CA SER A 229 -8.23 -1.98 -17.16
C SER A 229 -8.20 -0.48 -17.48
N ASP A 230 -8.93 -0.01 -18.48
CA ASP A 230 -9.00 1.42 -18.83
C ASP A 230 -9.77 2.27 -17.80
N GLU A 231 -10.63 1.65 -17.01
CA GLU A 231 -11.40 2.30 -15.93
C GLU A 231 -10.57 2.57 -14.66
N GLU A 232 -9.32 2.11 -14.64
CA GLU A 232 -8.43 2.30 -13.50
C GLU A 232 -7.59 3.58 -13.63
N THR A 233 -7.30 4.21 -12.50
CA THR A 233 -6.46 5.40 -12.47
C THR A 233 -4.99 5.10 -12.73
N THR A 234 -4.27 6.07 -13.31
CA THR A 234 -2.83 5.94 -13.59
C THR A 234 -2.01 5.57 -12.35
N PHE A 235 -2.37 6.09 -11.18
CA PHE A 235 -1.68 5.77 -9.93
C PHE A 235 -1.91 4.29 -9.53
N ASN A 236 -3.17 3.84 -9.50
CA ASN A 236 -3.50 2.47 -9.17
C ASN A 236 -2.94 1.48 -10.20
N LYS A 237 -2.95 1.81 -11.50
CA LYS A 237 -2.33 1.01 -12.57
C LYS A 237 -0.84 0.78 -12.31
N ARG A 238 -0.10 1.82 -11.95
CA ARG A 238 1.33 1.69 -11.62
C ARG A 238 1.53 0.74 -10.44
N LEU A 239 0.79 0.97 -9.34
CA LEU A 239 0.88 0.14 -8.14
C LEU A 239 0.50 -1.33 -8.42
N ALA A 240 -0.52 -1.57 -9.24
CA ALA A 240 -0.93 -2.90 -9.66
C ALA A 240 0.14 -3.59 -10.53
N ASN A 241 0.77 -2.87 -11.48
CA ASN A 241 1.87 -3.41 -12.26
C ASN A 241 3.08 -3.76 -11.38
N ASP A 242 3.44 -2.90 -10.43
CA ASP A 242 4.54 -3.15 -9.50
C ASP A 242 4.28 -4.36 -8.59
N LEU A 243 3.02 -4.56 -8.18
CA LEU A 243 2.58 -5.75 -7.44
C LEU A 243 2.70 -7.01 -8.29
N VAL A 244 2.18 -6.97 -9.52
CA VAL A 244 2.27 -8.09 -10.48
C VAL A 244 3.72 -8.50 -10.73
N ASN A 245 4.60 -7.53 -10.96
CA ASN A 245 6.02 -7.79 -11.19
C ASN A 245 6.67 -8.44 -9.96
N ARG A 246 6.50 -7.84 -8.78
CA ARG A 246 7.07 -8.39 -7.54
C ARG A 246 6.55 -9.79 -7.23
N TRP A 247 5.25 -10.02 -7.33
CA TRP A 247 4.68 -11.35 -7.09
C TRP A 247 5.10 -12.36 -8.16
N GLY A 248 5.24 -11.94 -9.41
CA GLY A 248 5.85 -12.76 -10.45
C GLY A 248 7.27 -13.21 -10.05
N HIS A 249 8.10 -12.30 -9.55
CA HIS A 249 9.43 -12.64 -9.06
C HIS A 249 9.39 -13.60 -7.86
N ILE A 250 8.52 -13.35 -6.87
CA ILE A 250 8.35 -14.18 -5.67
C ILE A 250 7.90 -15.60 -6.04
N ILE A 251 6.96 -15.75 -6.98
CA ILE A 251 6.40 -17.05 -7.39
C ILE A 251 7.38 -17.81 -8.27
N TYR A 252 8.00 -17.14 -9.25
CA TYR A 252 8.83 -17.81 -10.26
C TYR A 252 10.31 -17.90 -9.88
N ASN A 253 10.72 -17.38 -8.71
CA ASN A 253 12.13 -17.25 -8.28
C ASN A 253 13.04 -16.68 -9.39
N LYS A 254 12.48 -15.87 -10.29
CA LYS A 254 13.24 -15.21 -11.36
C LYS A 254 13.82 -13.95 -10.75
N SER A 255 15.13 -13.82 -10.74
CA SER A 255 15.80 -12.65 -10.18
C SER A 255 15.47 -11.36 -10.95
N THR A 256 15.44 -10.24 -10.23
CA THR A 256 15.31 -8.89 -10.80
C THR A 256 16.63 -8.35 -11.34
N ARG A 257 17.76 -9.06 -11.11
CA ARG A 257 19.03 -8.72 -11.76
C ARG A 257 18.93 -9.05 -13.23
N TYR A 258 19.12 -8.04 -14.06
CA TYR A 258 19.26 -8.17 -15.51
C TYR A 258 20.26 -9.27 -15.91
N GLU A 259 21.28 -9.49 -15.09
CA GLU A 259 22.34 -10.52 -15.25
C GLU A 259 21.83 -11.96 -15.12
N GLU A 260 20.72 -12.18 -14.41
CA GLU A 260 20.16 -13.51 -14.12
C GLU A 260 18.96 -13.85 -15.01
N MET A 261 18.52 -12.91 -15.86
CA MET A 261 17.48 -13.13 -16.87
C MET A 261 18.00 -13.79 -18.15
N PHE A 262 19.32 -13.84 -18.34
CA PHE A 262 19.96 -14.53 -19.46
C PHE A 262 20.15 -16.01 -19.15
N THR A 263 19.92 -16.85 -20.16
CA THR A 263 20.35 -18.25 -20.14
C THR A 263 21.86 -18.35 -19.94
N GLN A 264 22.34 -19.50 -19.48
CA GLN A 264 23.78 -19.76 -19.32
C GLN A 264 24.55 -19.44 -20.61
N GLU A 265 23.97 -19.82 -21.75
CA GLU A 265 24.51 -19.62 -23.09
C GLU A 265 24.57 -18.13 -23.46
N GLU A 266 23.49 -17.36 -23.26
CA GLU A 266 23.48 -15.91 -23.54
C GLU A 266 24.45 -15.13 -22.62
N ARG A 267 24.68 -15.59 -21.39
CA ARG A 267 25.70 -15.01 -20.49
C ARG A 267 27.11 -15.23 -21.02
N GLU A 268 27.39 -16.44 -21.48
CA GLU A 268 28.68 -16.79 -22.07
C GLU A 268 28.93 -16.00 -23.35
N GLU A 269 27.91 -15.82 -24.20
CA GLU A 269 27.98 -14.98 -25.39
C GLU A 269 28.28 -13.51 -25.05
N GLN A 270 27.59 -12.93 -24.08
CA GLN A 270 27.84 -11.55 -23.66
C GLN A 270 29.23 -11.37 -23.05
N HIS A 271 29.65 -12.33 -22.23
CA HIS A 271 31.00 -12.35 -21.66
C HIS A 271 32.07 -12.43 -22.76
N GLN A 272 31.85 -13.28 -23.78
CA GLN A 272 32.72 -13.38 -24.95
C GLN A 272 32.74 -12.09 -25.78
N VAL A 273 31.59 -11.44 -25.98
CA VAL A 273 31.52 -10.13 -26.67
C VAL A 273 32.27 -9.05 -25.90
N LEU A 274 32.20 -9.06 -24.57
CA LEU A 274 32.96 -8.13 -23.73
C LEU A 274 34.46 -8.37 -23.80
N LEU A 275 34.91 -9.64 -23.75
CA LEU A 275 36.31 -10.02 -23.93
C LEU A 275 36.82 -9.65 -25.33
N ALA A 276 36.03 -9.90 -26.38
CA ALA A 276 36.34 -9.52 -27.76
C ALA A 276 36.45 -7.99 -27.91
N ARG A 277 35.63 -7.21 -27.20
CA ARG A 277 35.74 -5.75 -27.17
C ARG A 277 37.00 -5.27 -26.44
N GLN A 278 37.39 -5.90 -25.33
CA GLN A 278 38.61 -5.56 -24.59
C GLN A 278 39.87 -5.90 -25.39
N THR A 279 39.94 -7.09 -25.98
CA THR A 279 41.06 -7.52 -26.84
C THR A 279 41.22 -6.62 -28.06
N ARG A 280 40.12 -6.25 -28.73
CA ARG A 280 40.15 -5.27 -29.83
C ARG A 280 40.66 -3.90 -29.38
N LYS A 281 40.31 -3.42 -28.18
CA LYS A 281 40.82 -2.15 -27.63
C LYS A 281 42.33 -2.21 -27.35
N LEU A 282 42.83 -3.34 -26.84
CA LEU A 282 44.26 -3.56 -26.60
C LEU A 282 45.05 -3.63 -27.92
N LEU A 283 44.51 -4.30 -28.93
CA LEU A 283 45.09 -4.35 -30.28
C LEU A 283 45.06 -2.99 -31.00
N ARG A 284 44.05 -2.15 -30.74
CA ARG A 284 43.93 -0.80 -31.32
C ARG A 284 44.81 0.24 -30.67
N CYS A 285 45.51 -0.07 -29.57
CA CYS A 285 46.38 0.85 -28.86
C CYS A 285 47.86 0.43 -29.03
N PRO A 286 48.60 1.01 -30.01
CA PRO A 286 49.99 0.62 -30.29
C PRO A 286 50.98 0.97 -29.16
N ARG A 287 50.54 1.68 -28.12
CA ARG A 287 51.40 2.15 -27.03
C ARG A 287 51.76 1.09 -25.97
N GLN A 288 51.12 -0.09 -25.98
CA GLN A 288 51.42 -1.16 -25.02
C GLN A 288 52.06 -2.41 -25.63
N GLN A 289 52.08 -2.55 -26.97
CA GLN A 289 52.77 -3.68 -27.62
C GLN A 289 54.30 -3.63 -27.51
N LYS A 290 54.88 -2.55 -26.96
CA LYS A 290 56.33 -2.36 -26.84
C LYS A 290 56.93 -2.67 -25.45
N LEU A 291 56.20 -3.34 -24.56
CA LEU A 291 56.70 -3.70 -23.22
C LEU A 291 56.73 -5.20 -22.90
N GLU A 292 56.25 -6.08 -23.80
CA GLU A 292 56.29 -7.54 -23.60
C GLU A 292 57.27 -8.29 -24.54
N ILE A 293 58.07 -7.58 -25.33
CA ILE A 293 59.16 -8.18 -26.15
C ILE A 293 60.54 -7.92 -25.50
N LEU A 294 60.59 -7.49 -24.24
CA LEU A 294 61.85 -7.15 -23.55
C LEU A 294 61.89 -7.58 -22.07
N ARG A 295 61.29 -8.72 -21.76
CA ARG A 295 61.58 -9.47 -20.52
C ARG A 295 61.84 -10.93 -20.82
#